data_AF-A0ABD5X5R2-F1
#
_entry.id   AF-A0ABD5X5R2-F1
#
_cell.length_a   1.000
_cell.length_b   1.000
_cell.length_c   1.000
_cell.angle_alpha   90.00
_cell.angle_beta   90.00
_cell.angle_gamma   90.00
#
_symmetry.space_group_name_H-M   'P 1'
#
loop_
_entity.id
_entity.type
_entity.pdbx_description
1 polymer ?
#
loop_
_entity_poly.entity_id
_entity_poly.type
_entity_poly.pdbx_seq_one_letter_code
_entity_poly.pdbx_strand_id
1 'polypeptide(L)'
;MRENTLRTSNDSEIDRTSRRKLLGAAAVAGGGFLAGCIDPSGSETEEQNTPSQTADETGVLIVFFSRTENTQAVGEIIQQEVGGELFEVLPADPYPVDYDTLVSQVDQENEEGYTPPLMQRGGYRGV
;
A
#
# COMPACT_ATOMS: atom_id res chain seq x y z
N MET A 1 44.57 -15.54 -3.97
CA MET A 1 44.62 -14.61 -5.12
C MET A 1 44.26 -15.37 -6.38
N ARG A 2 43.03 -15.19 -6.89
CA ARG A 2 42.65 -15.53 -8.26
C ARG A 2 41.75 -14.39 -8.74
N GLU A 3 42.25 -13.65 -9.72
CA GLU A 3 41.62 -12.48 -10.31
C GLU A 3 40.46 -12.94 -11.19
N ASN A 4 39.26 -12.40 -10.99
CA ASN A 4 38.16 -12.55 -11.93
C ASN A 4 38.08 -11.28 -12.77
N THR A 5 38.59 -11.41 -13.98
CA THR A 5 38.68 -10.40 -15.03
C THR A 5 37.29 -9.92 -15.46
N LEU A 6 37.19 -8.61 -15.65
CA LEU A 6 36.03 -7.86 -16.13
C LEU A 6 35.37 -8.51 -17.36
N ARG A 7 34.03 -8.58 -17.34
CA ARG A 7 33.22 -8.69 -18.55
C ARG A 7 32.36 -7.44 -18.65
N THR A 8 32.86 -6.46 -19.41
CA THR A 8 32.08 -5.32 -19.87
C THR A 8 31.35 -5.72 -21.16
N SER A 9 30.14 -5.19 -21.34
CA SER A 9 29.33 -5.00 -22.57
C SER A 9 27.86 -5.21 -22.18
N ASN A 10 27.09 -4.14 -21.95
CA ASN A 10 26.39 -3.35 -22.96
C ASN A 10 25.37 -4.17 -23.75
N ASP A 11 24.10 -4.08 -23.33
CA ASP A 11 22.89 -4.15 -24.16
C ASP A 11 21.78 -3.43 -23.37
N SER A 12 21.49 -2.16 -23.68
CA SER A 12 20.64 -1.65 -24.77
C SER A 12 19.15 -1.57 -24.37
N GLU A 13 18.64 -0.33 -24.42
CA GLU A 13 17.26 0.05 -24.74
C GLU A 13 16.12 -0.37 -23.79
N ILE A 14 15.94 0.42 -22.72
CA ILE A 14 14.61 0.59 -22.11
C ILE A 14 13.83 1.58 -22.98
N ASP A 15 13.03 1.05 -23.91
CA ASP A 15 12.00 1.78 -24.65
C ASP A 15 10.96 2.37 -23.67
N ARG A 16 11.10 3.66 -23.36
CA ARG A 16 10.21 4.43 -22.47
C ARG A 16 9.03 5.08 -23.22
N THR A 17 8.77 4.77 -24.49
CA THR A 17 7.99 5.67 -25.36
C THR A 17 6.63 5.12 -25.80
N SER A 18 6.07 4.09 -25.17
CA SER A 18 4.93 3.39 -25.79
C SER A 18 3.67 3.15 -24.94
N ARG A 19 3.37 3.95 -23.90
CA ARG A 19 2.11 3.74 -23.13
C ARG A 19 1.43 4.98 -22.55
N ARG A 20 1.20 6.04 -23.35
CA ARG A 20 0.22 7.09 -22.98
C ARG A 20 -0.58 7.55 -24.18
N LYS A 21 -1.59 6.76 -24.56
CA LYS A 21 -2.58 7.15 -25.55
C LYS A 21 -3.97 6.75 -25.05
N LEU A 22 -4.59 7.60 -24.23
CA LEU A 22 -6.03 7.57 -23.97
C LEU A 22 -6.50 9.03 -23.86
N LEU A 23 -6.92 9.56 -25.01
CA LEU A 23 -7.60 10.85 -25.13
C LEU A 23 -9.09 10.60 -24.89
N GLY A 24 -9.65 11.23 -23.87
CA GLY A 24 -11.08 11.20 -23.58
C GLY A 24 -11.90 12.02 -24.57
N ALA A 25 -13.19 11.68 -24.70
CA ALA A 25 -14.21 12.56 -25.23
C ALA A 25 -15.56 12.21 -24.59
N ALA A 26 -16.12 13.19 -23.90
CA ALA A 26 -17.47 13.19 -23.34
C ALA A 26 -18.51 13.53 -24.41
N ALA A 27 -19.72 13.00 -24.28
CA ALA A 27 -20.90 13.54 -24.94
C ALA A 27 -22.11 13.43 -23.99
N VAL A 28 -22.48 14.57 -23.42
CA VAL A 28 -23.68 14.78 -22.61
C VAL A 28 -24.86 15.11 -23.53
N ALA A 29 -26.00 14.44 -23.37
CA ALA A 29 -27.25 14.82 -24.04
C ALA A 29 -28.47 14.45 -23.18
N GLY A 30 -28.98 15.44 -22.44
CA GLY A 30 -30.42 15.74 -22.36
C GLY A 30 -31.28 15.09 -21.27
N GLY A 31 -32.09 15.93 -20.62
CA GLY A 31 -33.41 15.56 -20.07
C GLY A 31 -33.60 15.77 -18.58
N GLY A 32 -34.15 16.91 -18.18
CA GLY A 32 -34.43 17.23 -16.77
C GLY A 32 -35.70 16.60 -16.19
N PHE A 33 -35.81 16.65 -14.86
CA PHE A 33 -37.09 16.60 -14.17
C PHE A 33 -36.99 17.35 -12.83
N LEU A 34 -37.88 18.31 -12.62
CA LEU A 34 -38.00 19.08 -11.38
C LEU A 34 -39.02 18.41 -10.46
N ALA A 35 -38.63 18.03 -9.26
CA ALA A 35 -39.47 17.84 -8.06
C ALA A 35 -38.49 17.54 -6.92
N GLY A 36 -38.38 18.30 -5.84
CA GLY A 36 -39.42 18.81 -4.95
C GLY A 36 -38.97 18.38 -3.54
N CYS A 37 -38.76 19.34 -2.65
CA CYS A 37 -38.17 19.14 -1.33
C CYS A 37 -39.12 18.37 -0.39
N ILE A 38 -38.53 17.64 0.57
CA ILE A 38 -38.82 17.65 2.02
C ILE A 38 -39.04 16.26 2.67
N ASP A 39 -38.06 15.93 3.51
CA ASP A 39 -37.99 15.13 4.75
C ASP A 39 -38.64 13.74 4.87
N PRO A 40 -37.79 12.72 5.12
CA PRO A 40 -38.00 11.74 6.18
C PRO A 40 -36.85 11.88 7.19
N SER A 41 -37.08 12.48 8.37
CA SER A 41 -37.56 11.79 9.56
C SER A 41 -36.81 10.49 9.87
N GLY A 42 -35.88 10.57 10.84
CA GLY A 42 -35.44 9.43 11.64
C GLY A 42 -34.03 8.92 11.38
N SER A 43 -33.00 9.73 11.67
CA SER A 43 -31.64 9.24 11.88
C SER A 43 -31.52 8.67 13.28
N GLU A 44 -31.46 7.34 13.38
CA GLU A 44 -30.80 6.71 14.51
C GLU A 44 -29.30 6.92 14.35
N THR A 45 -28.73 7.54 15.36
CA THR A 45 -27.33 7.97 15.43
C THR A 45 -26.60 6.89 16.21
N GLU A 46 -25.75 6.09 15.55
CA GLU A 46 -24.74 5.30 16.25
C GLU A 46 -23.39 6.00 16.08
N GLU A 47 -23.02 6.72 17.15
CA GLU A 47 -21.67 7.19 17.39
C GLU A 47 -20.72 6.00 17.51
N GLN A 48 -19.84 5.81 16.53
CA GLN A 48 -18.58 5.11 16.75
C GLN A 48 -17.44 6.08 16.50
N ASN A 49 -16.91 6.57 17.63
CA ASN A 49 -15.66 7.31 17.80
C ASN A 49 -14.63 6.97 16.72
N THR A 50 -14.55 7.82 15.69
CA THR A 50 -13.33 7.94 14.90
C THR A 50 -12.32 8.66 15.80
N PRO A 51 -11.17 8.05 16.17
CA PRO A 51 -10.12 8.83 16.79
C PRO A 51 -9.78 9.93 15.79
N SER A 52 -10.07 11.16 16.20
CA SER A 52 -9.66 12.38 15.51
C SER A 52 -8.14 12.37 15.48
N GLN A 53 -7.57 11.79 14.43
CA GLN A 53 -6.21 12.12 14.02
C GLN A 53 -6.32 13.50 13.41
N THR A 54 -5.95 14.49 14.20
CA THR A 54 -5.69 15.85 13.74
C THR A 54 -4.79 15.72 12.52
N ALA A 55 -5.37 15.98 11.34
CA ALA A 55 -4.63 16.06 10.10
C ALA A 55 -3.84 17.38 10.11
N ASP A 56 -2.84 17.43 10.98
CA ASP A 56 -1.81 18.45 10.94
C ASP A 56 -0.85 18.10 9.78
N GLU A 57 -1.16 18.71 8.63
CA GLU A 57 -0.19 19.34 7.74
C GLU A 57 0.90 18.41 7.12
N THR A 58 0.56 17.70 6.05
CA THR A 58 1.52 17.06 5.10
C THR A 58 2.58 16.14 5.72
N GLY A 59 2.22 15.35 6.74
CA GLY A 59 3.10 14.32 7.29
C GLY A 59 3.39 13.19 6.30
N VAL A 60 4.65 12.74 6.23
CA VAL A 60 5.07 11.55 5.48
C VAL A 60 4.73 10.30 6.30
N LEU A 61 4.06 9.32 5.70
CA LEU A 61 3.81 8.00 6.29
C LEU A 61 4.63 6.93 5.54
N ILE A 62 5.46 6.21 6.28
CA ILE A 62 6.30 5.12 5.78
C ILE A 62 5.67 3.80 6.22
N VAL A 63 5.15 3.05 5.26
CA VAL A 63 4.47 1.77 5.49
C VAL A 63 5.36 0.62 5.05
N PHE A 64 5.58 -0.38 5.90
CA PHE A 64 6.44 -1.52 5.58
C PHE A 64 5.94 -2.84 6.20
N PHE A 65 6.46 -3.96 5.70
CA PHE A 65 6.33 -5.29 6.28
C PHE A 65 7.71 -5.95 6.32
N SER A 66 8.01 -6.72 7.38
CA SER A 66 9.25 -7.47 7.46
C SER A 66 9.07 -8.85 8.09
N ARG A 67 9.65 -9.88 7.45
CA ARG A 67 9.70 -11.24 8.01
C ARG A 67 10.88 -11.44 8.97
N THR A 68 12.02 -10.84 8.66
CA THR A 68 13.29 -10.99 9.38
C THR A 68 13.97 -9.64 9.59
N GLU A 69 13.19 -8.59 9.84
CA GLU A 69 13.63 -7.23 10.20
C GLU A 69 14.49 -6.46 9.15
N ASN A 70 14.83 -7.06 8.02
CA ASN A 70 15.64 -6.39 6.98
C ASN A 70 14.96 -5.13 6.44
N THR A 71 13.69 -5.24 6.04
CA THR A 71 12.90 -4.11 5.55
C THR A 71 12.65 -3.07 6.63
N GLN A 72 12.56 -3.50 7.90
CA GLN A 72 12.41 -2.61 9.04
C GLN A 72 13.63 -1.69 9.16
N ALA A 73 14.85 -2.24 9.12
CA ALA A 73 16.08 -1.45 9.17
C ALA A 73 16.14 -0.41 8.04
N VAL A 74 15.68 -0.76 6.83
CA VAL A 74 15.58 0.19 5.71
C VAL A 74 14.53 1.26 5.97
N GLY A 75 13.37 0.89 6.52
CA GLY A 75 12.30 1.84 6.89
C GLY A 75 12.76 2.85 7.94
N GLU A 76 13.51 2.40 8.95
CA GLU A 76 14.12 3.26 9.98
C GLU A 76 15.13 4.23 9.36
N ILE A 77 15.97 3.78 8.41
CA ILE A 77 16.90 4.65 7.69
C ILE A 77 16.13 5.71 6.88
N ILE A 78 15.08 5.31 6.14
CA ILE A 78 14.27 6.26 5.37
C ILE A 78 13.60 7.28 6.30
N GLN A 79 13.08 6.83 7.45
CA GLN A 79 12.45 7.71 8.43
C GLN A 79 13.45 8.73 9.00
N GLN A 80 14.70 8.33 9.24
CA GLN A 80 15.74 9.25 9.73
C GLN A 80 16.08 10.34 8.70
N GLU A 81 16.05 10.01 7.41
CA GLU A 81 16.40 10.95 6.33
C GLU A 81 15.24 11.86 5.92
N VAL A 82 14.02 11.33 5.88
CA VAL A 82 12.83 12.04 5.36
C VAL A 82 12.00 12.63 6.50
N GLY A 83 12.10 12.08 7.70
CA GLY A 83 11.11 12.27 8.77
C GLY A 83 9.82 11.52 8.47
N GLY A 84 8.84 11.67 9.37
CA GLY A 84 7.52 11.05 9.23
C GLY A 84 7.29 9.86 10.16
N GLU A 85 6.12 9.25 9.99
CA GLU A 85 5.65 8.16 10.82
C GLU A 85 5.98 6.81 10.19
N LEU A 86 6.46 5.86 11.00
CA LEU A 86 6.77 4.51 10.57
C LEU A 86 5.66 3.55 11.05
N PHE A 87 5.04 2.85 10.11
CA PHE A 87 3.93 1.94 10.36
C PHE A 87 4.20 0.56 9.79
N GLU A 88 4.19 -0.45 10.67
CA GLU A 88 4.37 -1.85 10.29
C GLU A 88 3.01 -2.52 10.04
N VAL A 89 2.85 -3.06 8.83
CA VAL A 89 1.69 -3.85 8.44
C VAL A 89 1.92 -5.29 8.85
N LEU A 90 0.96 -5.87 9.57
CA LEU A 90 1.01 -7.26 10.01
C LEU A 90 -0.19 -8.03 9.45
N PRO A 91 -0.01 -9.26 8.97
CA PRO A 91 -1.13 -10.13 8.65
C PRO A 91 -1.88 -10.49 9.96
N ALA A 92 -3.18 -10.76 9.86
CA ALA A 92 -3.98 -11.18 11.00
C ALA A 92 -3.50 -12.55 11.53
N ASP A 93 -3.19 -13.45 10.61
CA ASP A 93 -2.55 -14.73 10.89
C ASP A 93 -1.06 -14.66 10.49
N PRO A 94 -0.12 -14.85 11.42
CA PRO A 94 1.31 -14.77 11.13
C PRO A 94 1.76 -15.79 10.09
N TYR A 95 2.58 -15.34 9.15
CA TYR A 95 3.21 -16.23 8.17
C TYR A 95 4.17 -17.23 8.84
N PRO A 96 4.30 -18.45 8.28
CA PRO A 96 5.26 -19.44 8.76
C PRO A 96 6.70 -18.91 8.81
N VAL A 97 7.45 -19.32 9.84
CA VAL A 97 8.86 -18.98 9.99
C VAL A 97 9.73 -19.76 8.99
N ASP A 98 9.36 -21.02 8.74
CA ASP A 98 10.03 -21.87 7.76
C ASP A 98 9.86 -21.30 6.35
N TYR A 99 10.98 -21.18 5.63
CA TYR A 99 11.01 -20.51 4.34
C TYR A 99 10.25 -21.30 3.27
N ASP A 100 10.48 -22.60 3.18
CA ASP A 100 9.90 -23.43 2.12
C ASP A 100 8.37 -23.53 2.30
N THR A 101 7.91 -23.62 3.55
CA THR A 101 6.49 -23.60 3.90
C THR A 101 5.84 -22.27 3.51
N LEU A 102 6.50 -21.13 3.82
CA LEU A 102 6.01 -19.81 3.45
C LEU A 102 5.92 -19.62 1.93
N VAL A 103 6.95 -20.01 1.18
CA VAL A 103 6.95 -19.88 -0.28
C VAL A 103 5.81 -20.69 -0.87
N SER A 104 5.64 -21.94 -0.41
CA SER A 104 4.54 -22.81 -0.87
C SER A 104 3.17 -22.20 -0.60
N GLN A 105 2.98 -21.59 0.59
CA GLN A 105 1.75 -20.87 0.92
C GLN A 105 1.54 -19.66 -0.01
N VAL A 106 2.56 -18.81 -0.18
CA VAL A 106 2.46 -17.59 -1.01
C VAL A 106 2.18 -17.92 -2.48
N ASP A 107 2.78 -18.97 -3.02
CA ASP A 107 2.51 -19.42 -4.38
C ASP A 107 1.03 -19.82 -4.54
N GLN A 108 0.48 -20.59 -3.59
CA GLN A 108 -0.93 -20.93 -3.58
C GLN A 108 -1.84 -19.71 -3.42
N GLU A 109 -1.54 -18.81 -2.49
CA GLU A 109 -2.31 -17.57 -2.27
C GLU A 109 -2.36 -16.72 -3.56
N ASN A 110 -1.23 -16.62 -4.28
CA ASN A 110 -1.15 -15.89 -5.55
C ASN A 110 -1.95 -16.56 -6.66
N GLU A 111 -1.90 -17.89 -6.78
CA GLU A 111 -2.69 -18.66 -7.76
C GLU A 111 -4.21 -18.51 -7.52
N GLU A 112 -4.61 -18.49 -6.26
CA GLU A 112 -6.01 -18.34 -5.84
C GLU A 112 -6.48 -16.87 -5.82
N GLY A 113 -5.56 -15.91 -5.99
CA GLY A 113 -5.85 -14.48 -5.84
C GLY A 113 -6.26 -14.09 -4.42
N TYR A 114 -5.85 -14.90 -3.43
CA TYR A 114 -6.16 -14.69 -2.03
C TYR A 114 -5.28 -13.57 -1.46
N THR A 115 -5.91 -12.64 -0.73
CA THR A 115 -5.20 -11.58 0.00
C THR A 115 -5.46 -11.79 1.49
N PRO A 116 -4.43 -12.11 2.30
CA PRO A 116 -4.61 -12.32 3.72
C PRO A 116 -5.15 -11.06 4.40
N PRO A 117 -6.07 -11.21 5.36
CA PRO A 117 -6.54 -10.09 6.15
C PRO A 117 -5.39 -9.50 6.95
N LEU A 118 -5.42 -8.19 7.13
CA LEU A 118 -4.45 -7.46 7.95
C LEU A 118 -4.97 -7.36 9.38
N MET A 119 -4.03 -7.28 10.33
CA MET A 119 -4.35 -6.98 11.72
C MET A 119 -4.97 -5.58 11.79
N GLN A 120 -6.10 -5.43 12.49
CA GLN A 120 -6.87 -4.16 12.55
C GLN A 120 -6.10 -2.98 13.15
N ARG A 121 -5.00 -3.27 13.86
CA ARG A 121 -4.09 -2.27 14.38
C ARG A 121 -2.66 -2.72 14.11
N GLY A 122 -2.03 -2.11 13.10
CA GLY A 122 -0.59 -2.24 12.88
C GLY A 122 0.20 -1.56 14.00
N GLY A 123 1.49 -1.85 14.05
CA GLY A 123 2.39 -1.28 15.04
C GLY A 123 2.87 0.09 14.62
N TYR A 124 2.53 1.13 15.40
CA TYR A 124 3.22 2.41 15.34
C TYR A 124 4.53 2.27 16.10
N ARG A 125 5.65 2.47 15.41
CA ARG A 125 6.95 2.48 16.06
C ARG A 125 7.41 3.92 16.22
N GLY A 126 7.29 4.43 17.44
CA GLY A 126 7.91 5.70 17.84
C GLY A 126 9.40 5.50 18.11
N VAL A 127 10.19 6.50 17.76
CA VAL A 127 11.61 6.62 18.13
C VAL A 127 11.79 7.13 19.55
#